data_AF-A0A954ZEC0-F1
#
_entry.id   AF-A0A954ZEC0-F1
#
_cell.length_a   1.000
_cell.length_b   1.000
_cell.length_c   1.000
_cell.angle_alpha   90.00
_cell.angle_beta   90.00
_cell.angle_gamma   90.00
#
_symmetry.space_group_name_H-M   'P 1'
#
loop_
_entity.id
_entity.type
_entity.pdbx_description
1 polymer ?
#
loop_
_entity_poly.entity_id
_entity_poly.type
_entity_poly.pdbx_seq_one_letter_code
_entity_poly.pdbx_strand_id
1 'polypeptide(L)'
;MKYRITHTTKFNYSEAVPVCHNIVRLAPRSCRLQTRHDFRLLVHPDPHVLRERADVFGNQESYFSIEHAHRGLTVTTMSTVDVLPREPLDAESTAPWESLAQENFRAAHPKNLGVLQFYYPSPRVRPFSELQQYARKSFPKGRPILAAVQDLTARIHADFRYDPQSTTVQTPTEDVFQQRKGVCQDFAHLQIGCLRSLGLA
;
A
#
# COMPACT_ATOMS: atom_id res chain seq x y z
N MET A 1 -15.86 1.99 15.61
CA MET A 1 -14.79 2.36 16.58
C MET A 1 -14.28 3.74 16.25
N LYS A 2 -13.96 4.55 17.27
CA LYS A 2 -13.40 5.90 17.10
C LYS A 2 -11.93 5.90 17.48
N TYR A 3 -11.08 6.43 16.61
CA TYR A 3 -9.62 6.48 16.79
C TYR A 3 -9.13 7.92 16.78
N ARG A 4 -8.13 8.19 17.61
CA ARG A 4 -7.27 9.37 17.51
C ARG A 4 -5.89 8.89 17.07
N ILE A 5 -5.41 9.41 15.94
CA ILE A 5 -4.15 9.00 15.32
C ILE A 5 -3.21 10.20 15.34
N THR A 6 -2.00 9.98 15.83
CA THR A 6 -0.90 10.94 15.74
C THR A 6 0.29 10.27 15.09
N HIS A 7 0.85 10.91 14.07
CA HIS A 7 2.06 10.46 13.40
C HIS A 7 3.07 11.60 13.39
N THR A 8 4.30 11.34 13.79
CA THR A 8 5.39 12.32 13.75
C THR A 8 6.60 11.71 13.06
N THR A 9 7.05 12.35 11.99
CA THR A 9 8.34 12.06 11.34
C THR A 9 9.29 13.21 11.63
N LYS A 10 10.51 12.88 12.09
CA LYS A 10 11.58 13.86 12.34
C LYS A 10 12.81 13.51 11.50
N PHE A 11 13.31 14.49 10.77
CA PHE A 11 14.56 14.43 10.06
C PHE A 11 15.57 15.32 10.79
N ASN A 12 16.76 14.79 11.05
CA ASN A 12 17.91 15.55 11.52
C ASN A 12 18.97 15.49 10.41
N TYR A 13 19.32 16.64 9.86
CA TYR A 13 20.27 16.73 8.76
C TYR A 13 21.69 16.93 9.31
N SER A 14 22.68 16.28 8.72
CA SER A 14 24.09 16.51 9.04
C SER A 14 24.49 17.96 8.78
N GLU A 15 23.96 18.54 7.69
CA GLU A 15 24.21 19.90 7.23
C GLU A 15 22.91 20.68 7.00
N ALA A 16 23.01 22.00 6.82
CA ALA A 16 21.84 22.83 6.56
C ALA A 16 21.31 22.59 5.14
N VAL A 17 20.02 22.28 5.03
CA VAL A 17 19.32 22.19 3.75
C VAL A 17 18.77 23.58 3.40
N PRO A 18 19.16 24.19 2.26
CA PRO A 18 18.77 25.56 1.93
C PRO A 18 17.30 25.66 1.53
N VAL A 19 16.80 24.67 0.78
CA VAL A 19 15.42 24.57 0.31
C VAL A 19 15.01 23.09 0.34
N CYS A 20 13.80 22.78 0.78
CA CYS A 20 13.24 21.44 0.65
C CYS A 20 11.81 21.49 0.10
N HIS A 21 11.50 20.54 -0.79
CA HIS A 21 10.16 20.33 -1.35
C HIS A 21 9.68 18.94 -0.96
N ASN A 22 8.49 18.85 -0.37
CA ASN A 22 7.95 17.60 0.14
C ASN A 22 6.51 17.41 -0.30
N ILE A 23 6.14 16.15 -0.49
CA ILE A 23 4.74 15.72 -0.64
C ILE A 23 4.48 14.70 0.46
N VAL A 24 3.45 14.92 1.26
CA VAL A 24 3.02 13.99 2.30
C VAL A 24 1.61 13.47 1.99
N ARG A 25 1.42 12.17 2.21
CA ARG A 25 0.14 11.45 2.04
C ARG A 25 -0.26 10.84 3.37
N LEU A 26 -0.41 11.69 4.39
CA LEU A 26 -0.58 11.29 5.80
C LEU A 26 -1.99 11.54 6.35
N ALA A 27 -2.89 12.11 5.53
CA ALA A 27 -4.27 12.30 5.93
C ALA A 27 -5.06 11.01 5.69
N PRO A 28 -5.75 10.45 6.70
CA PRO A 28 -6.66 9.34 6.48
C PRO A 28 -7.71 9.71 5.43
N ARG A 29 -8.04 8.76 4.56
CA ARG A 29 -9.07 8.95 3.56
C ARG A 29 -10.45 8.70 4.16
N SER A 30 -11.43 9.55 3.86
CA SER A 30 -12.85 9.23 4.11
C SER A 30 -13.36 8.29 3.01
N CYS A 31 -13.97 7.18 3.40
CA CYS A 31 -14.53 6.18 2.50
C CYS A 31 -15.78 5.53 3.13
N ARG A 32 -16.41 4.57 2.44
CA ARG A 32 -17.67 3.95 2.86
C ARG A 32 -17.66 3.41 4.31
N LEU A 33 -16.52 2.90 4.78
CA LEU A 33 -16.39 2.31 6.12
C LEU A 33 -15.55 3.18 7.06
N GLN A 34 -15.16 4.39 6.66
CA GLN A 34 -14.31 5.26 7.48
C GLN A 34 -14.66 6.73 7.25
N THR A 35 -14.95 7.45 8.34
CA THR A 35 -15.20 8.90 8.31
C THR A 35 -14.10 9.62 9.07
N ARG A 36 -13.40 10.53 8.39
CA ARG A 36 -12.45 11.46 9.05
C ARG A 36 -13.20 12.71 9.51
N HIS A 37 -13.09 13.01 10.81
CA HIS A 37 -13.73 14.18 11.44
C HIS A 37 -12.82 15.41 11.49
N ASP A 38 -11.57 15.19 11.88
CA ASP A 38 -10.56 16.25 11.98
C ASP A 38 -9.23 15.75 11.41
N PHE A 39 -8.47 16.66 10.83
CA PHE A 39 -7.10 16.44 10.36
C PHE A 39 -6.29 17.72 10.46
N ARG A 40 -5.11 17.63 11.08
CA ARG A 40 -4.14 18.71 11.15
C ARG A 40 -2.79 18.22 10.69
N LEU A 41 -2.12 19.05 9.89
CA LEU A 41 -0.73 18.88 9.48
C LEU A 41 0.08 20.03 10.07
N LEU A 42 1.03 19.70 10.92
CA LEU A 42 1.99 20.62 11.52
C LEU A 42 3.37 20.31 10.93
N VAL A 43 4.00 21.31 10.34
CA VAL A 43 5.33 21.21 9.74
C VAL A 43 6.23 22.22 10.43
N HIS A 44 7.40 21.79 10.86
CA HIS A 44 8.41 22.65 11.45
C HIS A 44 9.78 22.39 10.79
N PRO A 45 10.52 23.42 10.35
CA PRO A 45 10.16 24.84 10.31
C PRO A 45 8.88 25.15 9.53
N ASP A 46 8.27 26.30 9.81
CA ASP A 46 7.03 26.69 9.14
C ASP A 46 7.25 26.80 7.62
N PRO A 47 6.39 26.17 6.80
CA PRO A 47 6.58 26.18 5.36
C PRO A 47 6.20 27.54 4.77
N HIS A 48 6.95 27.97 3.74
CA HIS A 48 6.58 29.15 2.96
C HIS A 48 5.35 28.86 2.07
N VAL A 49 5.29 27.65 1.51
CA VAL A 49 4.16 27.20 0.69
C VAL A 49 3.58 25.94 1.31
N LEU A 50 2.26 25.91 1.45
CA LEU A 50 1.48 24.71 1.73
C LEU A 50 0.31 24.66 0.74
N ARG A 51 0.18 23.53 0.04
CA ARG A 51 -0.89 23.28 -0.94
C ARG A 51 -1.44 21.88 -0.73
N GLU A 52 -2.75 21.77 -0.82
CA GLU A 52 -3.42 20.48 -0.67
C GLU A 52 -4.21 20.15 -1.94
N ARG A 53 -4.19 18.88 -2.32
CA ARG A 53 -5.00 18.35 -3.42
C ARG A 53 -5.36 16.89 -3.17
N ALA A 54 -6.32 16.38 -3.91
CA ALA A 54 -6.55 14.94 -3.99
C ALA A 54 -5.74 14.36 -5.15
N ASP A 55 -5.11 13.19 -4.94
CA ASP A 55 -4.55 12.39 -6.04
C ASP A 55 -5.67 11.64 -6.79
N VAL A 56 -5.29 10.97 -7.87
CA VAL A 56 -6.23 10.19 -8.71
C VAL A 56 -6.86 9.00 -7.99
N PHE A 57 -6.29 8.58 -6.86
CA PHE A 57 -6.82 7.50 -6.03
C PHE A 57 -7.73 8.04 -4.91
N GLY A 58 -7.85 9.35 -4.76
CA GLY A 58 -8.62 10.02 -3.71
C GLY A 58 -7.89 10.15 -2.37
N ASN A 59 -6.56 10.00 -2.34
CA ASN A 59 -5.76 10.35 -1.17
C ASN A 59 -5.52 11.86 -1.14
N GLN A 60 -5.52 12.46 0.05
CA GLN A 60 -5.14 13.86 0.19
C GLN A 60 -3.60 13.97 0.22
N GLU A 61 -3.05 14.66 -0.77
CA GLU A 61 -1.66 15.06 -0.88
C GLU A 61 -1.50 16.48 -0.33
N SER A 62 -0.62 16.66 0.65
CA SER A 62 -0.18 17.97 1.10
C SER A 62 1.24 18.20 0.61
N TYR A 63 1.41 19.15 -0.30
CA TYR A 63 2.70 19.64 -0.75
C TYR A 63 3.14 20.81 0.11
N PHE A 64 4.40 20.85 0.53
CA PHE A 64 4.98 22.03 1.16
C PHE A 64 6.42 22.30 0.76
N SER A 65 6.83 23.57 0.83
CA SER A 65 8.22 24.00 0.68
C SER A 65 8.69 24.79 1.90
N ILE A 66 9.95 24.57 2.27
CA ILE A 66 10.70 25.40 3.21
C ILE A 66 11.82 26.04 2.41
N GLU A 67 11.86 27.37 2.37
CA GLU A 67 12.72 28.15 1.47
C GLU A 67 13.78 28.95 2.23
N HIS A 68 14.15 28.47 3.41
CA HIS A 68 15.25 28.99 4.21
C HIS A 68 16.11 27.84 4.76
N ALA A 69 17.38 28.12 5.03
CA ALA A 69 18.32 27.16 5.55
C ALA A 69 17.86 26.60 6.92
N HIS A 70 17.79 25.28 7.04
CA HIS A 70 17.39 24.59 8.27
C HIS A 70 18.13 23.28 8.43
N ARG A 71 18.26 22.79 9.68
CA ARG A 71 19.01 21.56 10.01
C ARG A 71 18.13 20.37 10.38
N GLY A 72 16.81 20.54 10.32
CA GLY A 72 15.89 19.45 10.58
C GLY A 72 14.48 19.79 10.15
N LEU A 73 13.68 18.75 9.98
CA LEU A 73 12.29 18.84 9.54
C LEU A 73 11.45 17.94 10.45
N THR A 74 10.41 18.48 11.05
CA THR A 74 9.40 17.72 11.79
C THR A 74 8.06 17.85 11.09
N VAL A 75 7.47 16.73 10.72
CA VAL A 75 6.11 16.65 10.17
C VAL A 75 5.27 15.87 11.16
N THR A 76 4.25 16.50 11.73
CA THR A 76 3.30 15.88 12.64
C THR A 76 1.89 15.96 12.07
N THR A 77 1.19 14.84 12.02
CA THR A 77 -0.24 14.81 11.72
C THR A 77 -1.04 14.33 12.91
N MET A 78 -2.23 14.90 13.06
CA MET A 78 -3.21 14.52 14.06
C MET A 78 -4.55 14.33 13.36
N SER A 79 -5.24 13.24 13.63
CA SER A 79 -6.55 12.98 13.05
C SER A 79 -7.48 12.27 14.01
N THR A 80 -8.78 12.51 13.83
CA THR A 80 -9.83 11.73 14.50
C THR A 80 -10.66 11.04 13.42
N VAL A 81 -10.77 9.71 13.49
CA VAL A 81 -11.49 8.91 12.49
C VAL A 81 -12.47 7.95 13.17
N ASP A 82 -13.65 7.79 12.60
CA ASP A 82 -14.57 6.71 12.92
C ASP A 82 -14.45 5.63 11.85
N VAL A 83 -14.29 4.38 12.27
CA VAL A 83 -14.25 3.20 11.42
C VAL A 83 -15.47 2.34 11.73
N LEU A 84 -16.29 2.08 10.71
CA LEU A 84 -17.40 1.15 10.81
C LEU A 84 -16.87 -0.28 10.76
N PRO A 85 -17.45 -1.21 11.55
CA PRO A 85 -17.09 -2.62 11.47
C PRO A 85 -17.35 -3.12 10.04
N ARG A 86 -16.46 -3.98 9.56
CA ARG A 86 -16.65 -4.68 8.30
C ARG A 86 -17.38 -5.98 8.59
N GLU A 87 -18.48 -6.23 7.89
CA GLU A 87 -19.14 -7.53 7.95
C GLU A 87 -18.18 -8.60 7.38
N PRO A 88 -17.99 -9.72 8.10
CA PRO A 88 -17.22 -10.83 7.58
C PRO A 88 -17.83 -11.31 6.26
N LEU A 89 -17.02 -11.41 5.22
CA LEU A 89 -17.43 -12.07 3.99
C LEU A 89 -17.12 -13.55 4.16
N ASP A 90 -18.09 -14.40 3.84
CA ASP A 90 -17.86 -15.84 3.73
C ASP A 90 -16.90 -16.10 2.57
N ALA A 91 -15.74 -16.68 2.88
CA ALA A 91 -14.70 -16.96 1.89
C ALA A 91 -15.21 -17.90 0.78
N GLU A 92 -16.09 -18.83 1.15
CA GLU A 92 -16.65 -19.84 0.25
C GLU A 92 -17.75 -19.27 -0.67
N SER A 93 -18.32 -18.11 -0.32
CA SER A 93 -19.37 -17.46 -1.11
C SER A 93 -18.85 -16.74 -2.37
N THR A 94 -17.53 -16.62 -2.53
CA THR A 94 -16.94 -15.89 -3.66
C THR A 94 -16.76 -16.78 -4.90
N ALA A 95 -16.77 -16.17 -6.08
CA ALA A 95 -16.59 -16.92 -7.33
C ALA A 95 -15.21 -17.63 -7.39
N PRO A 96 -15.10 -18.73 -8.15
CA PRO A 96 -13.81 -19.35 -8.47
C PRO A 96 -12.82 -18.33 -9.02
N TRP A 97 -11.58 -18.36 -8.56
CA TRP A 97 -10.60 -17.33 -8.90
C TRP A 97 -10.32 -17.21 -10.41
N GLU A 98 -10.45 -18.30 -11.16
CA GLU A 98 -10.18 -18.32 -12.60
C GLU A 98 -11.18 -17.50 -13.41
N SER A 99 -12.44 -17.38 -12.96
CA SER A 99 -13.42 -16.58 -13.68
C SER A 99 -13.00 -15.11 -13.71
N LEU A 100 -12.48 -14.61 -12.59
CA LEU A 100 -11.99 -13.24 -12.44
C LEU A 100 -10.67 -13.02 -13.18
N ALA A 101 -9.75 -13.99 -13.12
CA ALA A 101 -8.50 -13.91 -13.86
C ALA A 101 -8.74 -13.82 -15.38
N GLN A 102 -9.68 -14.60 -15.92
CA GLN A 102 -10.01 -14.59 -17.35
C GLN A 102 -10.78 -13.35 -17.80
N GLU A 103 -11.67 -12.81 -16.96
CA GLU A 103 -12.45 -11.60 -17.25
C GLU A 103 -11.58 -10.35 -17.40
N ASN A 104 -10.51 -10.24 -16.61
CA ASN A 104 -9.56 -9.11 -16.71
C ASN A 104 -8.80 -9.09 -18.05
N PHE A 105 -8.50 -10.25 -18.63
CA PHE A 105 -7.86 -10.32 -19.95
C PHE A 105 -8.80 -9.96 -21.11
N ARG A 106 -10.11 -10.03 -20.91
CA ARG A 106 -11.12 -9.63 -21.92
C ARG A 106 -11.43 -8.13 -21.91
N ALA A 107 -10.69 -7.35 -21.13
CA ALA A 107 -11.10 -6.00 -20.75
C ALA A 107 -10.71 -4.92 -21.77
N ALA A 108 -11.64 -4.65 -22.69
CA ALA A 108 -11.94 -3.29 -23.15
C ALA A 108 -13.28 -2.79 -22.59
N HIS A 109 -13.80 -3.38 -21.51
CA HIS A 109 -15.07 -2.95 -20.92
C HIS A 109 -14.86 -1.73 -20.01
N PRO A 110 -15.57 -0.60 -20.20
CA PRO A 110 -15.35 0.66 -19.47
C PRO A 110 -15.40 0.53 -17.94
N LYS A 111 -16.21 -0.39 -17.43
CA LYS A 111 -16.34 -0.67 -15.98
C LYS A 111 -15.07 -1.25 -15.34
N ASN A 112 -14.17 -1.86 -16.13
CA ASN A 112 -12.97 -2.52 -15.63
C ASN A 112 -11.73 -1.63 -15.69
N LEU A 113 -11.80 -0.46 -16.35
CA LEU A 113 -10.66 0.44 -16.55
C LEU A 113 -10.00 0.85 -15.23
N GLY A 114 -10.80 1.12 -14.19
CA GLY A 114 -10.27 1.47 -12.85
C GLY A 114 -9.57 0.32 -12.13
N VAL A 115 -9.86 -0.93 -12.50
CA VAL A 115 -9.23 -2.13 -11.93
C VAL A 115 -7.95 -2.48 -12.69
N LEU A 116 -7.93 -2.29 -14.01
CA LEU A 116 -6.79 -2.62 -14.88
C LEU A 116 -5.48 -1.93 -14.48
N GLN A 117 -5.53 -0.72 -13.92
CA GLN A 117 -4.32 -0.05 -13.44
C GLN A 117 -3.60 -0.81 -12.30
N PHE A 118 -4.29 -1.70 -11.60
CA PHE A 118 -3.71 -2.54 -10.54
C PHE A 118 -3.15 -3.86 -11.05
N TYR A 119 -3.37 -4.19 -12.32
CA TYR A 119 -2.88 -5.41 -12.96
C TYR A 119 -1.39 -5.32 -13.35
N TYR A 120 -0.99 -4.19 -13.92
CA TYR A 120 0.31 -4.05 -14.58
C TYR A 120 1.50 -4.05 -13.60
N PRO A 121 2.71 -4.43 -14.06
CA PRO A 121 3.94 -4.26 -13.31
C PRO A 121 4.11 -2.83 -12.80
N SER A 122 4.70 -2.69 -11.62
CA SER A 122 5.09 -1.39 -11.06
C SER A 122 6.57 -1.42 -10.66
N PRO A 123 7.22 -0.27 -10.43
CA PRO A 123 8.64 -0.23 -10.05
C PRO A 123 8.97 -1.09 -8.83
N ARG A 124 8.00 -1.27 -7.91
CA ARG A 124 8.11 -2.06 -6.68
C ARG A 124 7.68 -3.52 -6.81
N VAL A 125 6.93 -3.84 -7.87
CA VAL A 125 6.38 -5.17 -8.10
C VAL A 125 6.64 -5.53 -9.55
N ARG A 126 7.86 -5.99 -9.81
CA ARG A 126 8.27 -6.52 -11.11
C ARG A 126 7.89 -8.01 -11.19
N PRO A 127 7.47 -8.51 -12.35
CA PRO A 127 7.16 -9.92 -12.53
C PRO A 127 8.44 -10.76 -12.53
N PHE A 128 8.40 -11.90 -11.84
CA PHE A 128 9.40 -12.97 -11.94
C PHE A 128 8.71 -14.33 -11.73
N SER A 129 9.28 -15.40 -12.26
CA SER A 129 8.58 -16.68 -12.46
C SER A 129 8.13 -17.36 -11.17
N GLU A 130 8.89 -17.16 -10.10
CA GLU A 130 8.76 -17.82 -8.82
C GLU A 130 7.55 -17.31 -8.04
N LEU A 131 7.10 -16.07 -8.30
CA LEU A 131 5.85 -15.54 -7.75
C LEU A 131 4.67 -16.41 -8.16
N GLN A 132 4.58 -16.74 -9.45
CA GLN A 132 3.46 -17.51 -9.98
C GLN A 132 3.49 -18.93 -9.42
N GLN A 133 4.66 -19.57 -9.40
CA GLN A 133 4.82 -20.92 -8.85
C GLN A 133 4.45 -20.98 -7.36
N TYR A 134 4.87 -19.98 -6.59
CA TYR A 134 4.54 -19.87 -5.17
C TYR A 134 3.04 -19.63 -4.96
N ALA A 135 2.44 -18.73 -5.73
CA ALA A 135 1.02 -18.38 -5.66
C ALA A 135 0.13 -19.56 -6.06
N ARG A 136 0.45 -20.29 -7.14
CA ARG A 136 -0.38 -21.38 -7.70
C ARG A 136 -0.79 -22.44 -6.68
N LYS A 137 0.04 -22.73 -5.68
CA LYS A 137 -0.29 -23.70 -4.62
C LYS A 137 -1.53 -23.30 -3.81
N SER A 138 -1.80 -22.00 -3.69
CA SER A 138 -2.96 -21.44 -2.99
C SER A 138 -4.20 -21.29 -3.88
N PHE A 139 -4.03 -21.45 -5.20
CA PHE A 139 -5.05 -21.22 -6.23
C PHE A 139 -5.30 -22.50 -7.06
N PRO A 140 -5.72 -23.63 -6.43
CA PRO A 140 -6.13 -24.82 -7.16
C PRO A 140 -7.44 -24.57 -7.93
N LYS A 141 -7.75 -25.49 -8.85
CA LYS A 141 -8.90 -25.30 -9.74
C LYS A 141 -10.21 -25.17 -8.97
N GLY A 142 -10.99 -24.13 -9.23
CA GLY A 142 -12.33 -23.96 -8.66
C GLY A 142 -12.38 -23.39 -7.25
N ARG A 143 -11.24 -23.07 -6.62
CA ARG A 143 -11.22 -22.47 -5.28
C ARG A 143 -11.81 -21.05 -5.31
N PRO A 144 -12.70 -20.70 -4.37
CA PRO A 144 -13.18 -19.32 -4.21
C PRO A 144 -12.03 -18.31 -4.03
N ILE A 145 -12.12 -17.15 -4.70
CA ILE A 145 -11.04 -16.16 -4.71
C ILE A 145 -10.63 -15.71 -3.31
N LEU A 146 -11.60 -15.47 -2.42
CA LEU A 146 -11.28 -15.00 -1.07
C LEU A 146 -10.57 -16.08 -0.24
N ALA A 147 -11.00 -17.34 -0.35
CA ALA A 147 -10.33 -18.48 0.29
C ALA A 147 -8.89 -18.65 -0.24
N ALA A 148 -8.68 -18.50 -1.55
CA ALA A 148 -7.35 -18.58 -2.15
C ALA A 148 -6.41 -17.45 -1.68
N VAL A 149 -6.91 -16.21 -1.60
CA VAL A 149 -6.14 -15.05 -1.10
C VAL A 149 -5.82 -15.20 0.39
N GLN A 150 -6.76 -15.70 1.20
CA GLN A 150 -6.53 -15.96 2.62
C GLN A 150 -5.44 -17.04 2.82
N ASP A 151 -5.50 -18.14 2.07
CA ASP A 151 -4.47 -19.18 2.10
C ASP A 151 -3.09 -18.62 1.69
N LEU A 152 -3.01 -17.83 0.61
CA LEU A 152 -1.77 -17.18 0.20
C LEU A 152 -1.22 -16.25 1.30
N THR A 153 -2.10 -15.48 1.95
CA THR A 153 -1.71 -14.57 3.04
C THR A 153 -1.14 -15.35 4.22
N ALA A 154 -1.82 -16.44 4.63
CA ALA A 154 -1.37 -17.32 5.71
C ALA A 154 -0.02 -17.98 5.38
N ARG A 155 0.17 -18.40 4.13
CA ARG A 155 1.45 -18.97 3.68
C ARG A 155 2.57 -17.95 3.67
N ILE A 156 2.34 -16.72 3.20
CA ILE A 156 3.35 -15.65 3.30
C ILE A 156 3.73 -15.41 4.76
N HIS A 157 2.75 -15.38 5.68
CA HIS A 157 3.01 -15.24 7.11
C HIS A 157 3.83 -16.40 7.69
N ALA A 158 3.60 -17.64 7.24
CA ALA A 158 4.33 -18.82 7.71
C ALA A 158 5.73 -18.95 7.10
N ASP A 159 5.85 -18.69 5.79
CA ASP A 159 7.06 -18.94 5.00
C ASP A 159 8.07 -17.78 5.06
N PHE A 160 7.66 -16.60 5.54
CA PHE A 160 8.50 -15.39 5.60
C PHE A 160 8.59 -14.83 7.02
N ARG A 161 9.81 -14.51 7.44
CA ARG A 161 10.08 -13.96 8.77
C ARG A 161 10.12 -12.44 8.74
N TYR A 162 9.37 -11.80 9.64
CA TYR A 162 9.45 -10.36 9.85
C TYR A 162 10.81 -9.98 10.46
N ASP A 163 11.54 -9.09 9.80
CA ASP A 163 12.89 -8.67 10.19
C ASP A 163 13.15 -7.20 9.80
N PRO A 164 13.03 -6.24 10.75
CA PRO A 164 13.19 -4.80 10.50
C PRO A 164 14.53 -4.37 9.93
N GLN A 165 15.56 -5.22 10.02
CA GLN A 165 16.92 -4.91 9.57
C GLN A 165 17.28 -5.58 8.25
N SER A 166 16.38 -6.42 7.71
CA SER A 166 16.68 -7.23 6.53
C SER A 166 16.60 -6.47 5.21
N THR A 167 15.80 -5.40 5.14
CA THR A 167 15.51 -4.71 3.88
C THR A 167 15.57 -3.20 4.04
N THR A 168 15.69 -2.52 2.90
CA THR A 168 15.56 -1.07 2.79
C THR A 168 14.34 -0.74 1.97
N VAL A 169 13.97 0.55 1.93
CA VAL A 169 12.90 1.00 1.04
C VAL A 169 13.18 0.64 -0.42
N GLN A 170 14.42 0.37 -0.84
CA GLN A 170 14.78 0.06 -2.24
C GLN A 170 14.91 -1.43 -2.55
N THR A 171 14.81 -2.32 -1.56
CA THR A 171 15.02 -3.76 -1.76
C THR A 171 14.03 -4.33 -2.79
N PRO A 172 14.50 -5.00 -3.85
CA PRO A 172 13.66 -5.72 -4.79
C PRO A 172 12.87 -6.86 -4.15
N THR A 173 11.63 -7.07 -4.60
CA THR A 173 10.76 -8.18 -4.13
C THR A 173 11.36 -9.57 -4.41
N GLU A 174 12.21 -9.69 -5.43
CA GLU A 174 12.94 -10.92 -5.74
C GLU A 174 13.93 -11.29 -4.63
N ASP A 175 14.70 -10.32 -4.11
CA ASP A 175 15.63 -10.54 -3.00
C ASP A 175 14.89 -10.97 -1.73
N VAL A 176 13.75 -10.32 -1.44
CA VAL A 176 12.86 -10.70 -0.32
C VAL A 176 12.39 -12.15 -0.48
N PHE A 177 12.02 -12.54 -1.70
CA PHE A 177 11.57 -13.90 -2.00
C PHE A 177 12.66 -14.94 -1.74
N GLN A 178 13.90 -14.66 -2.15
CA GLN A 178 15.04 -15.56 -1.93
C GLN A 178 15.42 -15.63 -0.44
N GLN A 179 15.45 -14.49 0.24
CA GLN A 179 15.87 -14.41 1.64
C GLN A 179 14.80 -14.88 2.64
N ARG A 180 13.52 -14.90 2.23
CA ARG A 180 12.36 -15.22 3.07
C ARG A 180 12.25 -14.32 4.31
N LYS A 181 12.71 -13.08 4.19
CA LYS A 181 12.75 -12.08 5.28
C LYS A 181 12.42 -10.70 4.74
N GLY A 182 11.75 -9.89 5.54
CA GLY A 182 11.38 -8.54 5.16
C GLY A 182 10.52 -7.84 6.20
N VAL A 183 9.98 -6.69 5.82
CA VAL A 183 9.02 -5.92 6.60
C VAL A 183 7.64 -5.92 5.94
N CYS A 184 6.67 -5.21 6.53
CA CYS A 184 5.30 -5.17 6.05
C CYS A 184 5.16 -4.72 4.58
N GLN A 185 6.00 -3.77 4.15
CA GLN A 185 6.06 -3.33 2.76
C GLN A 185 6.39 -4.48 1.82
N ASP A 186 7.36 -5.31 2.19
CA ASP A 186 7.89 -6.37 1.35
C ASP A 186 6.87 -7.49 1.17
N PHE A 187 6.17 -7.86 2.25
CA PHE A 187 5.11 -8.87 2.20
C PHE A 187 3.89 -8.39 1.40
N ALA A 188 3.55 -7.10 1.51
CA ALA A 188 2.50 -6.52 0.67
C ALA A 188 2.88 -6.56 -0.82
N HIS A 189 4.10 -6.14 -1.18
CA HIS A 189 4.59 -6.20 -2.56
C HIS A 189 4.68 -7.63 -3.08
N LEU A 190 5.11 -8.58 -2.25
CA LEU A 190 5.18 -9.99 -2.59
C LEU A 190 3.79 -10.55 -2.91
N GLN A 191 2.80 -10.30 -2.05
CA GLN A 191 1.43 -10.78 -2.25
C GLN A 191 0.80 -10.15 -3.51
N ILE A 192 0.99 -8.85 -3.73
CA ILE A 192 0.55 -8.16 -4.95
C ILE A 192 1.21 -8.81 -6.19
N GLY A 193 2.51 -9.08 -6.13
CA GLY A 193 3.23 -9.74 -7.21
C GLY A 193 2.69 -11.13 -7.52
N CYS A 194 2.40 -11.92 -6.48
CA CYS A 194 1.77 -13.23 -6.60
C CYS A 194 0.41 -13.14 -7.31
N LEU A 195 -0.48 -12.23 -6.89
CA LEU A 195 -1.80 -12.05 -7.48
C LEU A 195 -1.72 -11.61 -8.95
N ARG A 196 -0.90 -10.59 -9.25
CA ARG A 196 -0.69 -10.11 -10.63
C ARG A 196 -0.15 -11.19 -11.55
N SER A 197 0.74 -12.05 -11.05
CA SER A 197 1.28 -13.17 -11.83
C SER A 197 0.22 -14.22 -12.21
N LEU A 198 -0.93 -14.25 -11.53
CA LEU A 198 -2.08 -15.09 -11.84
C LEU A 198 -3.14 -14.37 -12.67
N GLY A 199 -2.91 -13.12 -13.04
CA GLY A 199 -3.85 -12.29 -13.78
C GLY A 199 -4.92 -11.60 -12.91
N LEU A 200 -4.68 -11.52 -11.60
CA LEU A 200 -5.59 -10.90 -10.64
C LEU A 200 -5.10 -9.49 -10.30
N ALA A 201 -6.01 -8.52 -10.37
CA ALA A 201 -5.77 -7.10 -10.07
C ALA A 201 -6.22 -6.73 -8.66
#